data_AF-A0A543IDB7-F1
#
_entry.id   AF-A0A543IDB7-F1
#
_cell.length_a   1.000
_cell.length_b   1.000
_cell.length_c   1.000
_cell.angle_alpha   90.00
_cell.angle_beta   90.00
_cell.angle_gamma   90.00
#
_symmetry.space_group_name_H-M   'P 1'
#
loop_
_entity.id
_entity.type
_entity.pdbx_description
1 polymer ?
#
loop_
_entity_poly.entity_id
_entity_poly.type
_entity_poly.pdbx_seq_one_letter_code
_entity_poly.pdbx_strand_id
1 'polypeptide(L)'
;MWTAAEVRWVSSPYNVFALLRNSPSLGRSTDAGTVTYRATAPGGRLAAGGPTAPFYQEFGNDLTKVTYTLVTSRDHLPERLDIDLWTSVQPGLTYHSLYSVTYRDWGRTGTITRSY
;
A
#
# COMPACT_ATOMS: atom_id res chain seq x y z
N MET A 1 -21.83 -3.03 1.77
CA MET A 1 -20.99 -4.15 2.27
C MET A 1 -19.81 -4.28 1.31
N TRP A 2 -18.79 -3.45 1.50
CA TRP A 2 -17.70 -3.19 0.52
C TRP A 2 -16.29 -3.39 1.11
N THR A 3 -16.19 -3.66 2.42
CA THR A 3 -14.96 -3.54 3.20
C THR A 3 -13.94 -4.68 3.02
N ALA A 4 -14.34 -5.87 2.57
CA ALA A 4 -13.41 -7.01 2.45
C ALA A 4 -12.61 -7.02 1.12
N ALA A 5 -13.17 -6.47 0.05
CA ALA A 5 -12.51 -6.41 -1.26
C ALA A 5 -11.43 -5.30 -1.29
N GLU A 6 -11.75 -4.13 -0.75
CA GLU A 6 -10.85 -2.96 -0.65
C GLU A 6 -9.56 -3.31 0.12
N VAL A 7 -9.68 -4.02 1.24
CA VAL A 7 -8.53 -4.39 2.09
C VAL A 7 -7.63 -5.43 1.43
N ARG A 8 -8.21 -6.42 0.72
CA ARG A 8 -7.42 -7.47 0.04
C ARG A 8 -6.56 -6.90 -1.08
N TRP A 9 -7.01 -5.81 -1.70
CA TRP A 9 -6.29 -5.20 -2.81
C TRP A 9 -5.09 -4.40 -2.28
N VAL A 10 -5.25 -3.55 -1.26
CA VAL A 10 -4.14 -2.79 -0.64
C VAL A 10 -2.91 -3.65 -0.31
N SER A 11 -3.12 -4.81 0.32
CA SER A 11 -2.02 -5.63 0.85
C SER A 11 -1.31 -6.49 -0.21
N SER A 12 -1.80 -6.49 -1.45
CA SER A 12 -1.26 -7.31 -2.55
C SER A 12 0.20 -6.96 -2.84
N PRO A 13 1.09 -7.95 -3.09
CA PRO A 13 2.49 -7.69 -3.45
C PRO A 13 2.63 -6.73 -4.63
N TYR A 14 1.72 -6.75 -5.59
CA TYR A 14 1.76 -5.86 -6.73
C TYR A 14 1.50 -4.39 -6.36
N ASN A 15 0.59 -4.13 -5.41
CA ASN A 15 0.29 -2.77 -4.94
C ASN A 15 1.43 -2.22 -4.06
N VAL A 16 2.07 -3.06 -3.26
CA VAL A 16 3.30 -2.70 -2.53
C VAL A 16 4.43 -2.37 -3.50
N PHE A 17 4.62 -3.20 -4.53
CA PHE A 17 5.63 -2.96 -5.56
C PHE A 17 5.38 -1.66 -6.33
N ALA A 18 4.13 -1.35 -6.65
CA ALA A 18 3.76 -0.10 -7.31
C ALA A 18 4.14 1.13 -6.49
N LEU A 19 3.96 1.10 -5.15
CA LEU A 19 4.41 2.16 -4.26
C LEU A 19 5.92 2.36 -4.34
N LEU A 20 6.68 1.28 -4.12
CA LEU A 20 8.14 1.31 -4.11
C LEU A 20 8.69 1.82 -5.45
N ARG A 21 8.14 1.33 -6.57
CA ARG A 21 8.58 1.70 -7.93
C ARG A 21 8.27 3.15 -8.29
N ASN A 22 7.15 3.69 -7.86
CA ASN A 22 6.72 5.04 -8.22
C ASN A 22 7.15 6.11 -7.22
N SER A 23 7.85 5.73 -6.15
CA SER A 23 8.42 6.66 -5.18
C SER A 23 9.71 7.27 -5.71
N PRO A 24 9.80 8.60 -5.93
CA PRO A 24 11.01 9.25 -6.43
C PRO A 24 12.15 9.24 -5.39
N SER A 25 11.83 9.16 -4.11
CA SER A 25 12.80 9.02 -3.03
C SER A 25 12.28 8.06 -1.97
N LEU A 26 13.18 7.28 -1.38
CA LEU A 26 12.88 6.27 -0.37
C LEU A 26 13.79 6.46 0.83
N GLY A 27 13.23 6.96 1.93
CA GLY A 27 13.91 7.00 3.22
C GLY A 27 14.02 5.60 3.79
N ARG A 28 15.23 5.19 4.18
CA ARG A 28 15.49 3.87 4.77
C ARG A 28 16.11 4.03 6.15
N SER A 29 15.59 3.32 7.13
CA SER A 29 16.14 3.21 8.48
C SER A 29 16.13 1.76 8.94
N THR A 30 16.99 1.42 9.89
CA THR A 30 17.13 0.05 10.40
C THR A 30 17.12 0.10 11.92
N ASP A 31 16.28 -0.71 12.55
CA ASP A 31 16.13 -0.78 14.00
C ASP A 31 15.76 -2.20 14.44
N ALA A 32 16.36 -2.68 15.53
CA ALA A 32 16.00 -3.91 16.25
C ALA A 32 15.63 -5.14 15.39
N GLY A 33 16.29 -5.34 14.23
CA GLY A 33 16.02 -6.49 13.36
C GLY A 33 15.00 -6.26 12.24
N THR A 34 14.56 -5.02 12.05
CA THR A 34 13.65 -4.59 10.97
C THR A 34 14.27 -3.50 10.13
N VAL A 35 13.75 -3.35 8.91
CA VAL A 35 14.05 -2.24 8.00
C VAL A 35 12.77 -1.46 7.75
N THR A 36 12.79 -0.17 8.05
CA THR A 36 11.66 0.72 7.81
C THR A 36 11.94 1.61 6.60
N TYR A 37 11.03 1.56 5.63
CA TYR A 37 11.00 2.37 4.44
C TYR A 37 9.88 3.41 4.55
N ARG A 38 10.20 4.68 4.31
CA ARG A 38 9.22 5.78 4.27
C ARG A 38 9.35 6.56 2.98
N ALA A 39 8.22 6.80 2.33
CA ALA A 39 8.23 7.49 1.05
C ALA A 39 6.87 8.11 0.72
N THR A 40 6.89 8.93 -0.32
CA THR A 40 5.71 9.50 -0.97
C THR A 40 5.72 9.14 -2.44
N ALA A 41 4.63 8.58 -2.95
CA ALA A 41 4.44 8.29 -4.37
C ALA A 41 3.39 9.26 -4.96
N PRO A 42 3.65 9.88 -6.13
CA PRO A 42 2.66 10.73 -6.82
C PRO A 42 1.46 9.91 -7.28
N GLY A 43 0.25 10.39 -6.98
CA GLY A 43 -0.98 9.63 -7.24
C GLY A 43 -1.23 9.37 -8.71
N GLY A 44 -0.99 10.37 -9.58
CA GLY A 44 -1.11 10.19 -11.04
C GLY A 44 -0.20 9.10 -11.63
N ARG A 45 0.98 8.84 -11.03
CA ARG A 45 1.86 7.72 -11.46
C ARG A 45 1.34 6.36 -10.99
N LEU A 46 0.73 6.32 -9.82
CA LEU A 46 0.12 5.10 -9.27
C LEU A 46 -1.16 4.72 -10.03
N ALA A 47 -2.02 5.70 -10.31
CA ALA A 47 -3.25 5.51 -11.06
C ALA A 47 -3.00 5.16 -12.54
N ALA A 48 -1.90 5.64 -13.13
CA ALA A 48 -1.49 5.29 -14.49
C ALA A 48 -0.76 3.93 -14.58
N GLY A 49 -0.39 3.32 -13.45
CA GLY A 49 0.23 2.00 -13.43
C GLY A 49 -0.72 0.97 -14.04
N GLY A 50 -0.24 0.17 -15.01
CA GLY A 50 -1.04 -0.83 -15.73
C GLY A 50 -1.69 -1.90 -14.84
N PRO A 51 -2.21 -3.02 -15.40
CA PRO A 51 -3.14 -3.96 -14.74
C PRO A 51 -2.61 -4.64 -13.46
N THR A 52 -1.35 -4.41 -13.09
CA THR A 52 -0.71 -4.96 -11.90
C THR A 52 -1.16 -4.28 -10.60
N ALA A 53 -1.66 -3.04 -10.60
CA ALA A 53 -2.00 -2.33 -9.36
C ALA A 53 -3.44 -1.78 -9.34
N PRO A 54 -4.47 -2.66 -9.34
CA PRO A 54 -5.86 -2.24 -9.50
C PRO A 54 -6.36 -1.34 -8.35
N PHE A 55 -5.75 -1.40 -7.17
CA PHE A 55 -6.18 -0.60 -6.02
C PHE A 55 -6.09 0.90 -6.27
N TYR A 56 -4.95 1.39 -6.79
CA TYR A 56 -4.77 2.83 -6.98
C TYR A 56 -5.54 3.37 -8.20
N GLN A 57 -5.90 2.49 -9.14
CA GLN A 57 -6.69 2.86 -10.31
C GLN A 57 -8.12 3.28 -9.94
N GLU A 58 -8.69 2.74 -8.86
CA GLU A 58 -10.03 3.10 -8.39
C GLU A 58 -10.16 4.59 -8.04
N PHE A 59 -9.06 5.22 -7.64
CA PHE A 59 -9.01 6.64 -7.31
C PHE A 59 -8.74 7.54 -8.52
N GLY A 60 -8.38 6.96 -9.67
CA GLY A 60 -8.18 7.68 -10.93
C GLY A 60 -7.31 8.93 -10.81
N ASN A 61 -7.75 10.00 -11.46
CA ASN A 61 -7.05 11.31 -11.46
C ASN A 61 -7.22 12.08 -10.14
N ASP A 62 -8.11 11.64 -9.25
CA ASP A 62 -8.40 12.31 -7.99
C ASP A 62 -7.34 11.98 -6.93
N LEU A 63 -6.60 10.89 -7.10
CA LEU A 63 -5.46 10.55 -6.25
C LEU A 63 -4.29 11.51 -6.49
N THR A 64 -3.98 12.32 -5.49
CA THR A 64 -2.93 13.35 -5.60
C THR A 64 -1.57 12.82 -5.18
N LYS A 65 -1.50 12.14 -4.03
CA LYS A 65 -0.29 11.48 -3.53
C LYS A 65 -0.64 10.37 -2.54
N VAL A 66 0.34 9.50 -2.33
CA VAL A 66 0.29 8.43 -1.34
C VAL A 66 1.53 8.49 -0.48
N THR A 67 1.38 8.69 0.81
CA THR A 67 2.48 8.56 1.78
C THR A 67 2.40 7.20 2.45
N TYR A 68 3.53 6.51 2.61
CA TYR A 68 3.52 5.19 3.23
C TYR A 68 4.74 4.93 4.11
N THR A 69 4.55 4.02 5.06
CA THR A 69 5.59 3.38 5.86
C THR A 69 5.51 1.88 5.65
N LEU A 70 6.56 1.27 5.11
CA LEU A 70 6.69 -0.18 4.97
C LEU A 70 7.78 -0.67 5.93
N VAL A 71 7.44 -1.59 6.80
CA VAL A 71 8.38 -2.28 7.69
C VAL A 71 8.57 -3.69 7.17
N THR A 72 9.83 -4.11 7.02
CA THR A 72 10.21 -5.47 6.65
C THR A 72 11.12 -6.09 7.70
N SER A 73 11.11 -7.42 7.79
CA SER A 73 12.14 -8.17 8.51
C SER A 73 13.51 -8.01 7.82
N ARG A 74 14.56 -8.56 8.43
CA ARG A 74 15.89 -8.69 7.80
C ARG A 74 15.89 -9.53 6.53
N ASP A 75 14.95 -10.47 6.41
CA ASP A 75 14.78 -11.32 5.23
C ASP A 75 13.90 -10.65 4.15
N HIS A 76 13.65 -9.34 4.29
CA HIS A 76 12.86 -8.53 3.38
C HIS A 76 11.38 -8.93 3.28
N LEU A 77 10.87 -9.70 4.24
CA LEU A 77 9.45 -10.02 4.33
C LEU A 77 8.70 -8.83 4.94
N PRO A 78 7.65 -8.30 4.29
CA PRO A 78 6.81 -7.26 4.89
C PRO A 78 6.25 -7.73 6.23
N GLU A 79 6.29 -6.87 7.24
CA GLU A 79 5.67 -7.12 8.55
C GLU A 79 4.51 -6.14 8.78
N ARG A 80 4.66 -4.91 8.29
CA ARG A 80 3.66 -3.85 8.40
C ARG A 80 3.70 -2.91 7.21
N LEU A 81 2.54 -2.44 6.78
CA LEU A 81 2.40 -1.37 5.80
C LEU A 81 1.32 -0.40 6.27
N ASP A 82 1.71 0.86 6.47
CA ASP A 82 0.77 1.96 6.69
C ASP A 82 0.75 2.87 5.47
N ILE A 83 -0.45 3.24 5.03
CA ILE A 83 -0.69 4.07 3.86
C ILE A 83 -1.64 5.19 4.24
N ASP A 84 -1.33 6.40 3.80
CA ASP A 84 -2.21 7.56 3.80
C ASP A 84 -2.39 8.05 2.35
N LEU A 85 -3.60 7.88 1.82
CA LEU A 85 -4.00 8.31 0.49
C LEU A 85 -4.60 9.71 0.55
N TRP A 86 -4.15 10.59 -0.34
CA TRP A 86 -4.64 11.96 -0.42
C TRP A 86 -5.44 12.12 -1.71
N THR A 87 -6.76 12.26 -1.60
CA THR A 87 -7.68 12.35 -2.74
C THR A 87 -8.34 13.72 -2.80
N SER A 88 -8.24 14.40 -3.94
CA SER A 88 -8.88 15.70 -4.17
C SER A 88 -10.29 15.48 -4.72
N VAL A 89 -11.32 15.85 -3.96
CA VAL A 89 -12.72 15.66 -4.38
C VAL A 89 -13.33 16.93 -4.95
N GLN A 90 -12.87 18.09 -4.49
CA GLN A 90 -13.24 19.41 -4.99
C GLN A 90 -12.05 20.36 -4.86
N PRO A 91 -12.00 21.47 -5.62
CA PRO A 91 -10.96 22.47 -5.45
C PRO A 91 -10.86 22.92 -3.99
N GLY A 92 -9.71 22.70 -3.35
CA GLY A 92 -9.46 23.04 -1.95
C GLY A 92 -9.96 22.04 -0.91
N LEU A 93 -10.54 20.90 -1.32
CA LEU A 93 -10.97 19.83 -0.41
C LEU A 93 -10.22 18.52 -0.70
N THR A 94 -9.46 18.04 0.28
CA THR A 94 -8.72 16.77 0.22
C THR A 94 -9.19 15.82 1.31
N TYR A 95 -9.54 14.59 0.92
CA TYR A 95 -9.76 13.50 1.86
C TYR A 95 -8.51 12.67 2.08
N HIS A 96 -8.42 12.12 3.29
CA HIS A 96 -7.36 11.23 3.72
C HIS A 96 -7.96 9.86 4.03
N SER A 97 -7.47 8.83 3.35
CA SER A 97 -7.85 7.45 3.61
C SER A 97 -6.65 6.69 4.17
N LEU A 98 -6.77 6.26 5.42
CA LEU A 98 -5.71 5.57 6.16
C LEU A 98 -5.93 4.06 6.11
N TYR A 99 -4.91 3.34 5.65
CA TYR A 99 -4.88 1.88 5.65
C TYR A 99 -3.69 1.38 6.44
N SER A 100 -3.89 0.37 7.27
CA SER A 100 -2.83 -0.33 7.98
C SER A 100 -2.96 -1.82 7.76
N VAL A 101 -1.89 -2.45 7.30
CA VAL A 101 -1.79 -3.88 7.04
C VAL A 101 -0.72 -4.45 7.94
N THR A 102 -1.04 -5.54 8.63
CA THR A 102 -0.05 -6.37 9.33
C THR A 102 0.08 -7.70 8.61
N TYR A 103 1.31 -8.06 8.26
CA TYR A 103 1.64 -9.33 7.62
C TYR A 103 2.17 -10.30 8.67
N ARG A 104 1.67 -11.54 8.66
CA ARG A 104 2.02 -12.58 9.62
C ARG A 104 2.07 -13.93 8.93
N ASP A 105 2.61 -14.93 9.62
CA ASP A 105 2.54 -16.33 9.22
C ASP A 105 3.17 -16.60 7.83
N TRP A 106 4.23 -15.87 7.47
CA TRP A 106 4.99 -16.13 6.24
C TRP A 106 5.48 -17.59 6.20
N GLY A 107 5.23 -18.28 5.09
CA GLY A 107 5.62 -19.67 4.91
C GLY A 107 4.76 -20.70 5.67
N ARG A 108 3.72 -20.27 6.39
CA ARG A 108 2.80 -21.18 7.06
C ARG A 108 1.81 -21.79 6.07
N THR A 109 1.69 -23.12 6.10
CA THR A 109 0.67 -23.83 5.33
C THR A 109 -0.68 -23.82 6.06
N GLY A 110 -1.78 -23.79 5.30
CA GLY A 110 -3.12 -23.79 5.86
C GLY A 110 -4.18 -24.12 4.81
N THR A 111 -5.39 -24.46 5.26
CA THR A 111 -6.53 -24.77 4.39
C THR A 111 -7.35 -23.51 4.15
N ILE A 112 -7.47 -23.08 2.90
CA ILE A 112 -8.39 -22.00 2.52
C ILE A 112 -9.81 -22.59 2.52
N THR A 113 -10.60 -22.24 3.54
CA THR A 113 -12.02 -22.57 3.58
C THR A 113 -12.83 -21.41 3.02
N ARG A 114 -13.69 -21.69 2.04
CA ARG A 114 -14.65 -20.71 1.52
C ARG A 114 -15.79 -20.62 2.52
N SER A 115 -16.06 -19.42 3.03
CA SER A 115 -17.29 -19.15 3.78
C SER A 115 -18.48 -19.22 2.81
N TYR A 116 -19.38 -20.18 3.05
CA TYR A 116 -20.66 -20.31 2.36
C TYR A 116 -21.68 -19.30 2.88
#